data_AF-A0A167GWK8-F1
#
_entry.id   AF-A0A167GWK8-F1
#
_cell.length_a   1.000
_cell.length_b   1.000
_cell.length_c   1.000
_cell.angle_alpha   90.00
_cell.angle_beta   90.00
_cell.angle_gamma   90.00
#
_symmetry.space_group_name_H-M   'P 1'
#
loop_
_entity.id
_entity.type
_entity.pdbx_description
1 polymer ?
#
loop_
_entity_poly.entity_id
_entity_poly.type
_entity_poly.pdbx_seq_one_letter_code
_entity_poly.pdbx_strand_id
1 'polypeptide(L)' 'PHVWKKRVDGVHIINIGKTWAKLVLAARVLATIENPNDICVISSRIHGQRAVLKLAVSTGTQAIAGRFTPGNFTNYI' A
#
# COMPACT_ATOMS: atom_id res chain seq x y z
N PRO A 1 -7.02 -17.62 -7.24
CA PRO A 1 -6.43 -17.30 -8.56
C PRO A 1 -5.03 -16.61 -8.56
N HIS A 2 -4.55 -16.09 -7.42
CA HIS A 2 -3.22 -15.42 -7.31
C HIS A 2 -2.09 -16.37 -6.84
N VAL A 3 -2.43 -17.54 -6.31
CA VAL A 3 -1.47 -18.59 -5.97
C VAL A 3 -1.06 -19.34 -7.24
N TRP A 4 0.24 -19.55 -7.41
CA TRP A 4 0.83 -20.34 -8.49
C TRP A 4 0.91 -21.83 -8.12
N LYS A 5 1.59 -22.13 -7.00
CA LYS A 5 1.82 -23.50 -6.51
C LYS A 5 2.05 -23.48 -5.00
N LYS A 6 1.79 -24.61 -4.32
CA LYS A 6 2.17 -24.85 -2.92
C LYS A 6 3.50 -25.62 -2.85
N ARG A 7 4.45 -25.16 -2.04
CA ARG A 7 5.70 -25.90 -1.75
C ARG A 7 5.43 -27.04 -0.77
N VAL A 8 6.37 -27.97 -0.68
CA VAL A 8 6.31 -29.12 0.25
C VAL A 8 6.22 -28.63 1.70
N ASP A 9 6.90 -27.53 2.04
CA ASP A 9 6.89 -26.88 3.36
C ASP A 9 5.57 -26.16 3.70
N GLY A 10 4.54 -26.29 2.85
CA GLY A 10 3.21 -25.70 3.06
C GLY A 10 3.05 -24.25 2.58
N VAL A 11 4.14 -23.58 2.19
CA VAL A 11 4.12 -22.18 1.72
C VAL A 11 3.48 -22.06 0.33
N HIS A 12 2.55 -21.11 0.18
CA HIS A 12 1.92 -20.78 -1.10
C HIS A 12 2.77 -19.77 -1.88
N ILE A 13 3.20 -20.14 -3.08
CA ILE A 13 3.93 -19.26 -4.00
C ILE A 13 2.91 -18.39 -4.75
N ILE A 14 3.12 -17.08 -4.76
CA ILE A 14 2.29 -16.12 -5.48
C ILE A 14 2.74 -16.04 -6.95
N ASN A 15 1.79 -15.94 -7.88
CA ASN A 15 2.08 -15.70 -9.30
C ASN A 15 2.55 -14.25 -9.52
N ILE A 16 3.83 -14.08 -9.87
CA ILE A 16 4.46 -12.77 -10.06
C ILE A 16 3.85 -11.99 -11.23
N GLY A 17 3.53 -12.65 -12.36
CA GLY A 17 2.93 -11.98 -13.52
C GLY A 17 1.56 -11.38 -13.20
N LYS A 18 0.73 -12.10 -12.43
CA LYS A 18 -0.57 -11.58 -11.95
C LYS A 18 -0.40 -10.46 -10.94
N THR A 19 0.60 -10.54 -10.06
CA THR A 19 0.92 -9.47 -9.11
C THR A 19 1.37 -8.20 -9.82
N TRP A 20 2.23 -8.32 -10.83
CA TRP A 20 2.69 -7.18 -11.64
C TRP A 20 1.52 -6.46 -12.31
N ALA A 21 0.61 -7.20 -12.94
CA ALA A 21 -0.57 -6.62 -13.58
C ALA A 21 -1.44 -5.82 -12.57
N LYS A 22 -1.56 -6.30 -11.33
CA LYS A 22 -2.29 -5.59 -10.26
C LYS A 22 -1.53 -4.36 -9.74
N LEU A 23 -0.21 -4.43 -9.62
CA LEU A 23 0.61 -3.27 -9.21
C LEU A 23 0.51 -2.14 -10.24
N VAL A 24 0.63 -2.44 -11.53
CA VAL A 24 0.48 -1.44 -12.60
C VAL A 24 -0.91 -0.83 -12.60
N LEU A 25 -1.96 -1.65 -12.42
CA LEU A 25 -3.33 -1.15 -12.32
C LEU A 25 -3.51 -0.19 -11.13
N ALA A 26 -3.01 -0.56 -9.94
CA ALA A 26 -3.09 0.29 -8.76
C ALA A 26 -2.35 1.61 -8.95
N ALA A 27 -1.15 1.58 -9.54
CA ALA A 27 -0.39 2.79 -9.86
C ALA A 27 -1.15 3.72 -10.82
N ARG A 28 -1.83 3.17 -11.83
CA ARG A 28 -2.66 3.98 -12.74
C ARG A 28 -3.82 4.65 -12.02
N VAL A 29 -4.52 3.95 -11.14
CA VAL A 29 -5.63 4.53 -10.35
C VAL A 29 -5.13 5.65 -9.43
N LEU A 30 -3.97 5.49 -8.81
CA LEU A 30 -3.39 6.55 -7.98
C LEU A 30 -2.98 7.78 -8.81
N ALA A 31 -2.47 7.55 -10.02
CA ALA A 31 -2.05 8.61 -10.92
C ALA A 31 -3.21 9.45 -11.49
N THR A 32 -4.48 9.00 -11.37
CA THR A 32 -5.63 9.80 -11.80
C THR A 32 -6.04 10.88 -10.79
N ILE A 33 -5.46 10.89 -9.59
CA ILE A 33 -5.77 11.88 -8.56
C ILE A 33 -4.91 13.13 -8.82
N GLU A 34 -5.55 14.27 -9.02
CA GLU A 34 -4.88 15.53 -9.40
C GLU A 34 -3.95 16.05 -8.29
N ASN A 35 -4.43 16.04 -7.03
CA ASN A 35 -3.65 16.47 -5.87
C ASN A 35 -3.06 15.24 -5.15
N PRO A 36 -1.73 15.04 -5.18
CA PRO A 36 -1.10 13.89 -4.51
C PRO A 36 -1.33 13.87 -2.99
N ASN A 37 -1.54 15.03 -2.37
CA ASN A 37 -1.80 15.15 -0.93
C ASN A 37 -3.14 14.54 -0.50
N ASP A 38 -4.07 14.28 -1.42
CA ASP A 38 -5.35 13.63 -1.12
C ASP A 38 -5.19 12.11 -0.93
N ILE A 39 -4.02 11.57 -1.31
CA ILE A 39 -3.68 10.17 -1.12
C ILE A 39 -3.05 9.99 0.25
N CYS A 40 -3.64 9.13 1.07
CA CYS A 40 -3.11 8.73 2.37
C CYS A 40 -2.51 7.32 2.31
N VAL A 41 -1.27 7.17 2.75
CA VAL A 41 -0.55 5.89 2.83
C VAL A 41 -0.30 5.54 4.29
N ILE A 42 -0.67 4.33 4.71
CA ILE A 42 -0.70 3.94 6.13
C ILE A 42 0.05 2.62 6.34
N SER A 43 0.87 2.55 7.39
CA SER A 43 1.38 1.27 7.91
C SER A 43 1.57 1.32 9.42
N SER A 44 0.92 0.39 10.14
CA SER A 44 1.13 0.19 11.57
C SER A 44 2.29 -0.74 11.90
N ARG A 45 2.64 -1.65 10.99
CA ARG A 45 3.72 -2.62 11.19
C ARG A 45 5.08 -1.94 11.06
N ILE A 46 6.00 -2.32 11.96
CA ILE A 46 7.36 -1.77 12.05
C ILE A 46 8.10 -1.86 10.71
N HIS A 47 8.01 -3.02 10.02
CA HIS A 47 8.66 -3.22 8.72
C HIS A 47 8.17 -2.27 7.61
N GLY A 48 6.95 -1.74 7.73
CA GLY A 48 6.36 -0.87 6.72
C GLY A 48 6.47 0.63 7.02
N GLN A 49 6.81 1.03 8.26
CA GLN A 49 6.82 2.45 8.66
C GLN A 49 7.76 3.29 7.79
N ARG A 50 9.00 2.82 7.60
CA ARG A 50 9.99 3.52 6.77
C ARG A 50 9.61 3.53 5.29
N ALA A 51 8.99 2.46 4.80
CA ALA A 51 8.54 2.38 3.41
C ALA A 51 7.45 3.42 3.11
N VAL A 52 6.48 3.57 4.01
CA VAL A 52 5.39 4.56 3.89
C VAL A 52 5.92 5.99 3.91
N LEU A 53 6.84 6.31 4.82
CA LEU A 53 7.48 7.63 4.85
C LEU A 53 8.24 7.93 3.56
N LYS A 54 9.01 6.96 3.05
CA LYS A 54 9.81 7.17 1.83
C LYS A 54 8.94 7.27 0.58
N LEU A 55 7.86 6.49 0.52
CA LEU A 55 6.88 6.57 -0.56
C LEU A 55 6.26 7.97 -0.60
N ALA A 56 5.72 8.44 0.54
CA ALA A 56 5.11 9.76 0.67
C ALA A 56 6.03 10.90 0.24
N VAL A 57 7.30 10.87 0.64
CA VAL A 57 8.30 11.87 0.19
C VAL A 57 8.53 11.82 -1.32
N SER A 58 8.48 10.64 -1.92
CA SER A 58 8.77 10.46 -3.35
C SER A 58 7.59 10.84 -4.25
N THR A 59 6.36 10.63 -3.77
CA THR A 59 5.12 10.88 -4.52
C THR A 59 4.39 12.15 -4.11
N GLY A 60 4.81 12.80 -3.02
CA GLY A 60 4.12 13.98 -2.47
C GLY A 60 2.80 13.65 -1.76
N THR A 61 2.62 12.41 -1.32
CA THR A 61 1.38 11.93 -0.68
C THR A 61 1.48 12.06 0.85
N GLN A 62 0.35 11.94 1.56
CA GLN A 62 0.35 11.92 3.02
C GLN A 62 0.71 10.54 3.58
N ALA A 63 1.50 10.51 4.65
CA ALA A 63 1.91 9.28 5.32
C ALA A 63 1.45 9.25 6.78
N ILE A 64 0.86 8.13 7.20
CA ILE A 64 0.63 7.79 8.60
C ILE A 64 1.49 6.56 8.93
N ALA A 65 2.62 6.81 9.57
CA ALA A 65 3.52 5.76 10.04
C ALA A 65 3.26 5.46 11.51
N GLY A 66 3.00 4.19 11.84
CA GLY A 66 2.75 3.74 13.21
C GLY A 66 1.26 3.62 13.54
N ARG A 67 0.88 3.94 14.77
CA ARG A 67 -0.49 3.72 15.26
C ARG A 67 -1.47 4.59 14.47
N PHE A 68 -2.43 3.96 13.81
CA PHE A 68 -3.58 4.66 13.24
C PHE A 68 -4.54 5.04 14.36
N THR A 69 -4.75 6.33 14.58
CA THR A 69 -5.69 6.82 15.58
C THR A 69 -7.13 6.63 15.09
N PRO A 70 -8.00 5.94 15.84
CA PRO A 70 -9.41 5.81 15.48
C PRO A 70 -10.06 7.19 15.32
N GLY A 71 -10.87 7.36 14.27
CA GLY A 71 -11.50 8.64 13.95
C GLY A 71 -10.77 9.49 12.92
N ASN A 72 -9.52 9.17 12.53
CA ASN A 72 -8.73 9.97 11.57
C ASN A 72 -9.44 10.26 10.23
N PHE A 73 -10.35 9.40 9.76
CA PHE A 73 -11.08 9.59 8.50
C PHE A 73 -12.54 9.99 8.68
N THR A 74 -13.07 9.97 9.90
CA THR A 74 -14.51 10.13 10.14
C THR A 74 -14.83 11.27 11.10
N ASN A 75 -13.89 11.64 11.98
CA ASN A 75 -14.07 12.71 12.93
C ASN A 75 -13.52 14.02 12.35
N TYR A 76 -14.41 14.92 11.93
CA TYR A 76 -14.07 16.23 11.35
C TYR A 76 -14.06 17.37 12.38
N ILE A 77 -14.34 17.04 13.64
CA ILE A 77 -14.41 17.96 14.78
C ILE A 77 -13.03 18.14 15.40
#